data_AF-A0A831NNX8-F1
#
_entry.id   AF-A0A831NNX8-F1
#
_cell.length_a   1.000
_cell.length_b   1.000
_cell.length_c   1.000
_cell.angle_alpha   90.00
_cell.angle_beta   90.00
_cell.angle_gamma   90.00
#
_symmetry.space_group_name_H-M   'P 1'
#
loop_
_entity.id
_entity.type
_entity.pdbx_description
1 polymer ?
#
loop_
_entity_poly.entity_id
_entity_poly.type
_entity_poly.pdbx_seq_one_letter_code
_entity_poly.pdbx_strand_id
1 'polypeptide(L)'
;MFKTMNKKGYLYVILIFIVILIALLFSNSNDFTGNKGITAKEAESICSPYATNWTENATLVEIRTSSVSNQGEADVWYLVYAVPSEIGNKTDAVEFKVFSDRNVLKIERSPLPYWGKSLEENWTLDSDKLISIATSNERMKEWLSRYHDAEIEDFGMGINLGYSRNPICVISWISWGFLDDPHSARIIIDANTGEVLDFEADLSDGSSYLICLVPLVIIISILLVILPYKSKRFTTFAATGFALFLLPALFLHIYYYSAIFTF
;
A
#
# COMPACT_ATOMS: atom_id res chain seq x y z
N MET A 1 -10.54 41.00 8.77
CA MET A 1 -11.54 41.03 7.66
C MET A 1 -12.73 40.13 8.01
N PHE A 2 -13.39 40.36 9.16
CA PHE A 2 -14.60 39.62 9.58
C PHE A 2 -15.50 40.57 10.38
N LYS A 3 -15.94 41.65 9.74
CA LYS A 3 -16.80 42.64 10.41
C LYS A 3 -17.92 43.10 9.48
N THR A 4 -18.66 42.14 8.92
CA THR A 4 -20.04 42.30 8.37
C THR A 4 -20.50 41.00 7.70
N MET A 5 -20.68 39.91 8.47
CA MET A 5 -21.55 38.82 8.03
C MET A 5 -22.83 38.86 8.86
N ASN A 6 -23.99 38.95 8.20
CA ASN A 6 -25.27 38.88 8.91
C ASN A 6 -25.52 37.42 9.38
N LYS A 7 -26.45 37.21 10.32
CA LYS A 7 -26.75 35.88 10.88
C LYS A 7 -27.07 34.81 9.82
N LYS A 8 -27.65 35.19 8.66
CA LYS A 8 -27.90 34.27 7.54
C LYS A 8 -26.62 33.85 6.84
N GLY A 9 -25.64 34.75 6.71
CA GLY A 9 -24.31 34.43 6.17
C GLY A 9 -23.56 33.39 6.99
N TYR A 10 -23.63 33.47 8.33
CA TYR A 10 -23.08 32.43 9.21
C TYR A 10 -23.78 31.08 9.02
N LEU A 11 -25.11 31.09 8.86
CA LEU A 11 -25.89 29.88 8.62
C LEU A 11 -25.47 29.18 7.31
N TYR A 12 -25.25 29.94 6.23
CA TYR A 12 -24.81 29.36 4.96
C TYR A 12 -23.41 28.74 5.04
N VAL A 13 -22.47 29.38 5.73
CA VAL A 13 -21.12 28.81 5.91
C VAL A 13 -21.16 27.52 6.73
N ILE A 14 -21.96 27.48 7.80
CA ILE A 14 -22.16 26.26 8.59
C ILE A 14 -22.80 25.15 7.74
N LEU A 15 -23.80 25.48 6.93
CA LEU A 15 -24.47 24.52 6.04
C LEU A 15 -23.49 23.93 5.02
N ILE A 16 -22.66 24.77 4.38
CA ILE A 16 -21.61 24.33 3.45
C ILE A 16 -20.63 23.40 4.16
N PHE A 17 -20.20 23.74 5.38
CA PHE A 17 -19.29 22.91 6.16
C PHE A 17 -19.90 21.56 6.52
N ILE A 18 -21.20 21.52 6.90
CA ILE A 18 -21.93 20.27 7.18
C ILE A 18 -22.05 19.42 5.91
N VAL A 19 -22.36 20.02 4.76
CA VAL A 19 -22.46 19.28 3.49
C VAL A 19 -21.11 18.70 3.08
N ILE A 20 -20.02 19.45 3.26
CA ILE A 20 -18.66 18.94 3.02
C ILE A 20 -18.33 17.81 4.00
N LEU A 21 -18.66 17.97 5.28
CA LEU A 21 -18.42 16.93 6.29
C LEU A 21 -19.19 15.64 5.98
N ILE A 22 -20.46 15.77 5.58
CA ILE A 22 -21.31 14.66 5.17
C ILE A 22 -20.76 14.00 3.89
N ALA A 23 -20.34 14.78 2.90
CA ALA A 23 -19.73 14.26 1.68
C ALA A 23 -18.42 13.50 1.97
N LEU A 24 -17.59 14.00 2.90
CA LEU A 24 -16.37 13.32 3.35
C LEU A 24 -16.69 12.01 4.10
N LEU A 25 -17.72 12.02 4.96
CA LEU A 25 -18.16 10.81 5.68
C LEU A 25 -18.72 9.76 4.72
N PHE A 26 -19.50 10.15 3.70
CA PHE A 26 -20.03 9.22 2.70
C PHE A 26 -18.96 8.76 1.70
N SER A 27 -17.98 9.58 1.37
CA SER A 27 -16.85 9.16 0.54
C SER A 27 -15.98 8.11 1.23
N ASN A 28 -15.91 8.15 2.56
CA ASN A 28 -15.23 7.14 3.39
C ASN A 28 -16.11 5.93 3.72
N SER A 29 -17.41 5.95 3.42
CA SER A 29 -18.33 4.85 3.73
C SER A 29 -18.66 3.96 2.52
N ASN A 30 -17.96 4.12 1.39
CA ASN A 30 -18.17 3.29 0.21
C ASN A 30 -17.73 1.82 0.40
N ASP A 31 -17.15 1.47 1.55
CA ASP A 31 -16.88 0.07 1.93
C ASP A 31 -18.12 -0.72 2.40
N PHE A 32 -19.32 -0.12 2.35
CA PHE A 32 -20.55 -0.74 2.85
C PHE A 32 -21.42 -1.40 1.76
N THR A 33 -20.82 -1.96 0.70
CA THR A 33 -21.52 -2.87 -0.22
C THR A 33 -21.09 -4.32 -0.04
N GLY A 34 -21.52 -4.91 1.09
CA GLY A 34 -22.24 -6.19 1.16
C GLY A 34 -21.68 -7.51 0.59
N ASN A 35 -20.64 -7.53 -0.23
CA ASN A 35 -19.98 -8.76 -0.60
C ASN A 35 -18.94 -9.06 0.48
N LYS A 36 -19.15 -10.13 1.23
CA LYS A 36 -18.05 -10.72 1.98
C LYS A 36 -17.01 -11.15 0.95
N GLY A 37 -15.77 -10.72 1.14
CA GLY A 37 -14.68 -11.19 0.31
C GLY A 37 -14.56 -12.71 0.40
N ILE A 38 -13.79 -13.30 -0.50
CA ILE A 38 -13.51 -14.73 -0.51
C ILE A 38 -12.04 -14.97 -0.21
N THR A 39 -11.72 -16.14 0.33
CA THR A 39 -10.35 -16.60 0.55
C THR A 39 -9.68 -17.06 -0.75
N ALA A 40 -8.37 -17.27 -0.71
CA ALA A 40 -7.62 -17.75 -1.87
C ALA A 40 -8.06 -19.16 -2.31
N LYS A 41 -8.35 -20.07 -1.37
CA LYS A 41 -8.87 -21.41 -1.74
C LYS A 41 -10.30 -21.40 -2.25
N GLU A 42 -11.15 -20.52 -1.73
CA GLU A 42 -12.49 -20.35 -2.31
C GLU A 42 -12.40 -19.87 -3.76
N ALA A 43 -11.51 -18.91 -4.03
CA ALA A 43 -11.27 -18.44 -5.39
C ALA A 43 -10.73 -19.55 -6.31
N GLU A 44 -9.81 -20.38 -5.82
CA GLU A 44 -9.30 -21.57 -6.53
C GLU A 44 -10.43 -22.56 -6.84
N SER A 45 -11.27 -22.89 -5.86
CA SER A 45 -12.38 -23.82 -6.05
C SER A 45 -13.42 -23.29 -7.05
N ILE A 46 -13.59 -21.97 -7.16
CA ILE A 46 -14.46 -21.35 -8.17
C ILE A 46 -13.79 -21.40 -9.55
N CYS A 47 -12.48 -21.19 -9.62
CA CYS A 47 -11.72 -21.06 -10.85
C CYS A 47 -11.38 -22.40 -11.52
N SER A 48 -11.11 -23.44 -10.74
CA SER A 48 -10.56 -24.70 -11.26
C SER A 48 -11.39 -25.34 -12.38
N PRO A 49 -12.74 -25.34 -12.37
CA PRO A 49 -13.52 -25.86 -13.50
C PRO A 49 -13.30 -25.08 -14.80
N TYR A 50 -13.07 -23.77 -14.72
CA TYR A 50 -12.78 -22.93 -15.89
C TYR A 50 -11.39 -23.22 -16.46
N ALA A 51 -10.41 -23.46 -15.59
CA ALA A 51 -9.07 -23.86 -15.99
C ALA A 51 -9.05 -25.24 -16.65
N THR A 52 -9.75 -26.22 -16.08
CA THR A 52 -9.88 -27.57 -16.67
C THR A 52 -10.60 -27.53 -18.03
N ASN A 53 -11.61 -26.66 -18.19
CA ASN A 53 -12.29 -26.46 -19.48
C ASN A 53 -11.39 -25.80 -20.54
N TRP A 54 -10.40 -25.01 -20.13
CA TRP A 54 -9.41 -24.47 -21.06
C TRP A 54 -8.44 -25.55 -21.53
N THR A 55 -7.91 -26.35 -20.62
CA THR A 55 -7.10 -27.55 -20.92
C THR A 55 -7.06 -28.49 -19.72
N GLU A 56 -7.23 -29.79 -19.95
CA GLU A 56 -7.27 -30.81 -18.88
C GLU A 56 -5.97 -30.89 -18.07
N ASN A 57 -4.85 -30.46 -18.65
CA ASN A 57 -3.54 -30.47 -18.01
C ASN A 57 -3.18 -29.15 -17.32
N ALA A 58 -4.11 -28.18 -17.21
CA ALA A 58 -3.84 -26.91 -16.56
C ALA A 58 -3.47 -27.12 -15.09
N THR A 59 -2.32 -26.56 -14.67
CA THR A 59 -1.90 -26.56 -13.27
C THR A 59 -1.82 -25.14 -12.74
N LEU A 60 -2.26 -24.92 -11.50
CA LEU A 60 -2.19 -23.63 -10.84
C LEU A 60 -0.73 -23.30 -10.47
N VAL A 61 -0.24 -22.13 -10.88
CA VAL A 61 1.17 -21.72 -10.65
C VAL A 61 1.32 -20.45 -9.83
N GLU A 62 0.30 -19.60 -9.78
CA GLU A 62 0.34 -18.32 -9.08
C GLU A 62 -1.08 -17.92 -8.64
N ILE A 63 -1.20 -17.35 -7.45
CA ILE A 63 -2.40 -16.68 -6.93
C ILE A 63 -1.97 -15.30 -6.44
N ARG A 64 -2.68 -14.24 -6.79
CA ARG A 64 -2.36 -12.89 -6.29
C ARG A 64 -3.57 -12.00 -6.12
N THR A 65 -3.46 -11.01 -5.25
CA THR A 65 -4.40 -9.89 -5.12
C THR A 65 -3.69 -8.64 -4.62
N SER A 66 -4.17 -7.48 -5.07
CA SER A 66 -3.64 -6.16 -4.72
C SER A 66 -4.39 -5.49 -3.56
N SER A 67 -5.29 -6.23 -2.90
CA SER A 67 -5.97 -5.77 -1.69
C SER A 67 -6.61 -6.98 -1.02
N VAL A 68 -6.20 -7.26 0.21
CA VAL A 68 -6.77 -8.33 1.04
C VAL A 68 -7.01 -7.80 2.44
N SER A 69 -8.13 -8.20 3.04
CA SER A 69 -8.47 -7.81 4.40
C SER A 69 -7.53 -8.47 5.41
N ASN A 70 -7.52 -7.94 6.64
CA ASN A 70 -6.80 -8.56 7.76
C ASN A 70 -7.35 -9.96 8.14
N GLN A 71 -8.47 -10.37 7.56
CA GLN A 71 -9.08 -11.69 7.72
C GLN A 71 -8.71 -12.66 6.58
N GLY A 72 -7.95 -12.21 5.55
CA GLY A 72 -7.58 -13.05 4.41
C GLY A 72 -8.61 -13.12 3.30
N GLU A 73 -9.59 -12.23 3.32
CA GLU A 73 -10.65 -12.15 2.32
C GLU A 73 -10.35 -11.03 1.33
N ALA A 74 -10.57 -11.27 0.04
CA ALA A 74 -10.47 -10.25 -0.99
C ALA A 74 -11.68 -10.28 -1.92
N ASP A 75 -12.01 -9.12 -2.50
CA ASP A 75 -13.07 -9.01 -3.51
C ASP A 75 -12.67 -9.59 -4.86
N VAL A 76 -11.37 -9.63 -5.13
CA VAL A 76 -10.82 -10.08 -6.40
C VAL A 76 -9.56 -10.88 -6.14
N TRP A 77 -9.47 -12.04 -6.79
CA TRP A 77 -8.26 -12.85 -6.89
C TRP A 77 -7.87 -13.03 -8.35
N TYR A 78 -6.57 -13.05 -8.62
CA TYR A 78 -6.02 -13.41 -9.92
C TYR A 78 -5.33 -14.77 -9.77
N LEU A 79 -5.81 -15.76 -10.52
CA LEU A 79 -5.27 -17.11 -10.51
C LEU A 79 -4.69 -17.44 -11.87
N VAL A 80 -3.49 -18.01 -11.87
CA VAL A 80 -2.72 -18.25 -13.08
C VAL A 80 -2.55 -19.73 -13.24
N TYR A 81 -3.05 -20.23 -14.37
CA TYR A 81 -2.91 -21.63 -14.74
C TYR A 81 -1.98 -21.72 -15.94
N ALA A 82 -1.11 -22.73 -15.93
CA ALA A 82 -0.16 -22.99 -16.99
C ALA A 82 -0.21 -24.45 -17.40
N VAL A 83 0.13 -24.73 -18.67
CA VAL A 83 0.32 -26.11 -19.13
C VAL A 83 1.71 -26.58 -18.68
N PRO A 84 1.85 -27.74 -18.00
CA PRO A 84 3.16 -28.27 -17.67
C PRO A 84 4.04 -28.49 -18.91
N SER A 85 5.29 -28.08 -18.82
CA SER A 85 6.31 -28.30 -19.86
C SER A 85 7.67 -28.58 -19.21
N GLU A 86 8.76 -28.64 -20.00
CA GLU A 86 10.09 -28.75 -19.43
C GLU A 86 10.49 -27.44 -18.73
N ILE A 87 11.24 -27.56 -17.62
CA ILE A 87 11.68 -26.40 -16.84
C ILE A 87 12.48 -25.43 -17.71
N GLY A 88 12.12 -24.15 -17.66
CA GLY A 88 12.76 -23.08 -18.43
C GLY A 88 12.18 -22.87 -19.83
N ASN A 89 11.34 -23.78 -20.33
CA ASN A 89 10.61 -23.55 -21.57
C ASN A 89 9.44 -22.59 -21.33
N LYS A 90 9.11 -21.82 -22.36
CA LYS A 90 7.87 -21.05 -22.38
C LYS A 90 6.70 -22.00 -22.49
N THR A 91 5.68 -21.80 -21.68
CA THR A 91 4.45 -22.56 -21.73
C THR A 91 3.24 -21.64 -21.84
N ASP A 92 2.19 -22.16 -22.45
CA ASP A 92 0.90 -21.48 -22.51
C ASP A 92 0.35 -21.32 -21.10
N ALA A 93 -0.16 -20.12 -20.83
CA ALA A 93 -0.74 -19.77 -19.56
C ALA A 93 -1.96 -18.88 -19.75
N VAL A 94 -2.88 -18.96 -18.81
CA VAL A 94 -4.06 -18.12 -18.72
C VAL A 94 -4.15 -17.55 -17.32
N GLU A 95 -4.64 -16.32 -17.23
CA GLU A 95 -5.03 -15.73 -15.96
C GLU A 95 -6.55 -15.69 -15.86
N PHE A 96 -7.08 -16.00 -14.69
CA PHE A 96 -8.48 -15.82 -14.36
C PHE A 96 -8.60 -14.81 -13.25
N LYS A 97 -9.44 -13.80 -13.48
CA LYS A 97 -9.86 -12.85 -12.46
C LYS A 97 -11.16 -13.35 -11.85
N VAL A 98 -11.11 -13.76 -10.59
CA VAL A 98 -12.23 -14.31 -9.82
C VAL A 98 -12.73 -13.27 -8.84
N PHE A 99 -14.02 -13.02 -8.86
CA PHE A 99 -14.68 -12.02 -8.01
C PHE A 99 -15.38 -12.70 -6.83
N SER A 100 -15.55 -11.97 -5.72
CA SER A 100 -16.25 -12.44 -4.52
C SER A 100 -17.72 -12.83 -4.77
N ASP A 101 -18.35 -12.27 -5.81
CA ASP A 101 -19.68 -12.64 -6.30
C ASP A 101 -19.70 -13.93 -7.15
N ARG A 102 -18.56 -14.62 -7.26
CA ARG A 102 -18.33 -15.86 -8.02
C ARG A 102 -18.29 -15.68 -9.54
N ASN A 103 -18.26 -14.46 -10.05
CA ASN A 103 -17.96 -14.23 -11.46
C ASN A 103 -16.49 -14.54 -11.75
N VAL A 104 -16.22 -15.02 -12.96
CA VAL A 104 -14.87 -15.35 -13.44
C VAL A 104 -14.66 -14.73 -14.82
N LEU A 105 -13.56 -13.99 -14.98
CA LEU A 105 -13.13 -13.44 -16.27
C LEU A 105 -11.81 -14.08 -16.69
N LYS A 106 -11.80 -14.68 -17.87
CA LYS A 106 -10.57 -15.16 -18.51
C LYS A 106 -9.79 -13.98 -19.09
N ILE A 107 -8.50 -13.92 -18.78
CA ILE A 107 -7.54 -12.95 -19.27
C ILE A 107 -6.44 -13.73 -20.01
N GLU A 108 -6.30 -13.47 -21.30
CA GLU A 108 -5.22 -14.06 -22.09
C GLU A 108 -3.88 -13.53 -21.58
N ARG A 109 -2.92 -14.45 -21.37
CA ARG A 109 -1.59 -14.11 -20.86
C ARG A 109 -0.55 -14.52 -21.90
N SER A 110 0.56 -13.78 -21.96
CA SER A 110 1.71 -14.23 -22.75
C SER A 110 2.32 -15.49 -22.14
N PRO A 111 2.93 -16.38 -22.96
CA PRO A 111 3.61 -17.56 -22.45
C PRO A 111 4.65 -17.22 -21.38
N LEU A 112 4.65 -17.99 -20.28
CA LEU A 112 5.50 -17.80 -19.11
C LEU A 112 6.59 -18.88 -19.09
N PRO A 113 7.78 -18.64 -18.50
CA PRO A 113 8.70 -19.74 -18.20
C PRO A 113 8.04 -20.70 -17.21
N TYR A 114 8.09 -22.00 -17.51
CA TYR A 114 7.59 -23.02 -16.60
C TYR A 114 8.65 -23.39 -15.56
N TRP A 115 8.27 -23.34 -14.28
CA TRP A 115 9.17 -23.56 -13.14
C TRP A 115 9.16 -24.99 -12.60
N GLY A 116 8.46 -25.92 -13.27
CA GLY A 116 8.51 -27.34 -12.96
C GLY A 116 7.62 -27.81 -11.83
N LYS A 117 6.76 -26.95 -11.27
CA LYS A 117 5.91 -27.28 -10.14
C LYS A 117 4.57 -26.54 -10.17
N SER A 118 3.54 -27.19 -9.63
CA SER A 118 2.21 -26.62 -9.35
C SER A 118 2.12 -26.19 -7.88
N LEU A 119 1.30 -25.17 -7.60
CA LEU A 119 0.90 -24.83 -6.23
C LEU A 119 0.11 -25.98 -5.58
N GLU A 120 -0.67 -26.72 -6.36
CA GLU A 120 -1.59 -27.76 -5.87
C GLU A 120 -0.87 -28.93 -5.19
N GLU A 121 0.42 -29.15 -5.48
CA GLU A 121 1.16 -30.27 -4.91
C GLU A 121 1.45 -30.11 -3.40
N ASN A 122 1.62 -28.88 -2.91
CA ASN A 122 2.09 -28.62 -1.54
C ASN A 122 1.51 -27.36 -0.91
N TRP A 123 0.44 -26.78 -1.45
CA TRP A 123 -0.25 -25.65 -0.82
C TRP A 123 -1.35 -26.15 0.13
N THR A 124 -1.21 -25.88 1.43
CA THR A 124 -2.17 -26.34 2.45
C THR A 124 -2.79 -25.23 3.27
N LEU A 125 -2.09 -24.13 3.51
CA LEU A 125 -2.58 -23.00 4.31
C LEU A 125 -3.27 -21.96 3.44
N ASP A 126 -4.50 -21.57 3.81
CA ASP A 126 -5.26 -20.56 3.08
C ASP A 126 -4.87 -19.12 3.50
N SER A 127 -5.38 -18.12 2.79
CA SER A 127 -5.02 -16.70 2.97
C SER A 127 -5.30 -16.18 4.38
N ASP A 128 -6.41 -16.59 5.01
CA ASP A 128 -6.76 -16.24 6.39
C ASP A 128 -5.69 -16.71 7.39
N LYS A 129 -5.25 -17.95 7.24
CA LYS A 129 -4.26 -18.58 8.12
C LYS A 129 -2.88 -17.99 7.89
N LEU A 130 -2.52 -17.71 6.64
CA LEU A 130 -1.24 -17.09 6.28
C LEU A 130 -1.13 -15.67 6.85
N ILE A 131 -2.19 -14.87 6.76
CA ILE A 131 -2.23 -13.53 7.39
C ILE A 131 -2.18 -13.65 8.91
N SER A 132 -2.88 -14.61 9.51
CA SER A 132 -2.81 -14.86 10.95
C SER A 132 -1.39 -15.20 11.41
N ILE A 133 -0.65 -16.01 10.63
CA ILE A 133 0.76 -16.34 10.92
C ILE A 133 1.63 -15.09 10.78
N ALA A 134 1.47 -14.34 9.68
CA ALA A 134 2.22 -13.12 9.41
C ALA A 134 2.09 -12.09 10.54
N THR A 135 0.85 -11.76 10.90
CA THR A 135 0.54 -10.80 11.95
C THR A 135 0.85 -11.31 13.37
N SER A 136 1.06 -12.63 13.52
CA SER A 136 1.51 -13.22 14.78
C SER A 136 3.02 -13.18 14.98
N ASN A 137 3.80 -12.98 13.92
CA ASN A 137 5.26 -12.90 13.96
C ASN A 137 5.74 -11.71 14.80
N GLU A 138 6.76 -11.89 15.64
CA GLU A 138 7.24 -10.85 16.56
C GLU A 138 7.75 -9.59 15.85
N ARG A 139 8.49 -9.74 14.74
CA ARG A 139 9.03 -8.61 13.97
C ARG A 139 7.91 -7.84 13.27
N MET A 140 6.93 -8.55 12.73
CA MET A 140 5.75 -7.94 12.12
C MET A 140 4.88 -7.22 13.15
N LYS A 141 4.67 -7.81 14.33
CA LYS A 141 3.96 -7.16 15.45
C LYS A 141 4.63 -5.86 15.86
N GLU A 142 5.96 -5.86 15.96
CA GLU A 142 6.71 -4.65 16.28
C GLU A 142 6.49 -3.57 15.22
N TRP A 143 6.60 -3.92 13.93
CA TRP A 143 6.38 -2.97 12.83
C TRP A 143 4.94 -2.42 12.81
N LEU A 144 3.92 -3.28 12.89
CA LEU A 144 2.50 -2.88 12.96
C LEU A 144 2.16 -2.06 14.21
N SER A 145 2.94 -2.20 15.29
CA SER A 145 2.80 -1.35 16.48
C SER A 145 3.32 0.07 16.29
N ARG A 146 4.18 0.31 15.29
CA ARG A 146 4.67 1.64 14.92
C ARG A 146 3.78 2.31 13.87
N TYR A 147 3.24 1.52 12.95
CA TYR A 147 2.44 1.99 11.82
C TYR A 147 1.00 1.46 11.91
N HIS A 148 0.18 2.12 12.72
CA HIS A 148 -1.19 1.69 13.01
C HIS A 148 -2.18 1.83 11.84
N ASP A 149 -1.83 2.63 10.84
CA ASP A 149 -2.58 2.85 9.61
C ASP A 149 -2.15 1.90 8.48
N ALA A 150 -1.21 0.98 8.76
CA ALA A 150 -0.72 0.07 7.74
C ALA A 150 -1.83 -0.87 7.23
N GLU A 151 -1.88 -1.03 5.91
CA GLU A 151 -2.79 -1.90 5.20
C GLU A 151 -2.00 -2.93 4.37
N ILE A 152 -2.64 -4.05 4.02
CA ILE A 152 -2.03 -5.04 3.13
C ILE A 152 -2.15 -4.54 1.69
N GLU A 153 -1.01 -4.23 1.08
CA GLU A 153 -0.93 -3.76 -0.30
C GLU A 153 -0.94 -4.92 -1.30
N ASP A 154 -0.29 -6.02 -0.95
CA ASP A 154 -0.10 -7.14 -1.87
C ASP A 154 -0.09 -8.47 -1.13
N PHE A 155 -0.74 -9.45 -1.73
CA PHE A 155 -0.69 -10.84 -1.34
C PHE A 155 -0.44 -11.67 -2.58
N GLY A 156 0.64 -12.44 -2.58
CA GLY A 156 1.01 -13.33 -3.67
C GLY A 156 1.38 -14.71 -3.15
N MET A 157 0.91 -15.76 -3.81
CA MET A 157 1.38 -17.13 -3.64
C MET A 157 1.93 -17.63 -4.97
N GLY A 158 3.09 -18.27 -4.89
CA GLY A 158 3.85 -18.71 -6.05
C GLY A 158 4.93 -19.69 -5.65
N ILE A 159 5.70 -20.12 -6.64
CA ILE A 159 6.84 -21.01 -6.42
C ILE A 159 8.11 -20.19 -6.61
N ASN A 160 8.93 -20.14 -5.56
CA ASN A 160 10.24 -19.51 -5.62
C ASN A 160 11.31 -20.47 -5.10
N LEU A 161 12.02 -21.09 -6.05
CA LEU A 161 13.07 -22.07 -5.77
C LEU A 161 14.27 -21.47 -5.02
N GLY A 162 14.40 -20.14 -4.97
CA GLY A 162 15.40 -19.46 -4.15
C GLY A 162 15.12 -19.51 -2.65
N TYR A 163 13.85 -19.65 -2.25
CA TYR A 163 13.43 -19.68 -0.85
C TYR A 163 13.06 -21.08 -0.36
N SER A 164 12.19 -21.78 -1.11
CA SER A 164 11.68 -23.09 -0.71
C SER A 164 11.42 -23.97 -1.93
N ARG A 165 11.41 -25.28 -1.71
CA ARG A 165 10.88 -26.24 -2.70
C ARG A 165 9.35 -26.33 -2.66
N ASN A 166 8.71 -25.73 -1.65
CA ASN A 166 7.26 -25.64 -1.52
C ASN A 166 6.75 -24.30 -2.05
N PRO A 167 5.43 -24.18 -2.31
CA PRO A 167 4.76 -22.91 -2.46
C PRO A 167 5.11 -21.93 -1.33
N ILE A 168 5.39 -20.69 -1.69
CA ILE A 168 5.57 -19.60 -0.73
C ILE A 168 4.43 -18.60 -0.86
N CYS A 169 4.13 -17.92 0.23
CA CYS A 169 3.26 -16.76 0.29
C CYS A 169 4.11 -15.54 0.63
N VAL A 170 3.96 -14.47 -0.14
CA VAL A 170 4.53 -13.16 0.10
C VAL A 170 3.38 -12.22 0.44
N ILE A 171 3.49 -11.54 1.57
CA ILE A 171 2.50 -10.55 1.99
C ILE A 171 3.25 -9.26 2.29
N SER A 172 2.78 -8.16 1.70
CA SER A 172 3.38 -6.84 1.84
C SER A 172 2.38 -5.87 2.45
N TRP A 173 2.82 -5.12 3.46
CA TRP A 173 2.09 -4.02 4.08
C TRP A 173 2.71 -2.70 3.67
N ILE A 174 1.85 -1.70 3.55
CA ILE A 174 2.22 -0.31 3.37
C ILE A 174 1.51 0.56 4.41
N SER A 175 2.26 1.47 5.01
CA SER A 175 1.70 2.65 5.68
C SER A 175 2.11 3.84 4.83
N TRP A 176 1.13 4.59 4.34
CA TRP A 176 1.38 5.77 3.51
C TRP A 176 1.99 6.94 4.29
N GLY A 177 1.99 6.83 5.63
CA GLY A 177 2.54 7.84 6.52
C GLY A 177 1.85 9.19 6.34
N PHE A 178 2.56 10.26 6.69
CA PHE A 178 2.09 11.62 6.51
C PHE A 178 2.88 12.31 5.40
N LEU A 179 2.19 12.84 4.38
CA LEU A 179 2.78 13.55 3.23
C LEU A 179 3.76 12.70 2.40
N ASP A 180 3.33 11.51 1.97
CA ASP A 180 4.08 10.63 1.06
C ASP A 180 5.43 10.14 1.63
N ASP A 181 5.43 9.73 2.92
CA ASP A 181 6.55 9.04 3.57
C ASP A 181 6.17 7.56 3.77
N PRO A 182 6.11 6.76 2.68
CA PRO A 182 5.61 5.40 2.78
C PRO A 182 6.61 4.50 3.49
N HIS A 183 6.12 3.75 4.48
CA HIS A 183 6.86 2.68 5.11
C HIS A 183 6.28 1.34 4.67
N SER A 184 7.14 0.39 4.33
CA SER A 184 6.70 -0.94 3.90
C SER A 184 7.35 -2.05 4.72
N ALA A 185 6.61 -3.13 4.87
CA ALA A 185 7.12 -4.38 5.41
C ALA A 185 6.63 -5.54 4.55
N ARG A 186 7.49 -6.54 4.37
CA ARG A 186 7.22 -7.76 3.63
C ARG A 186 7.61 -8.95 4.48
N ILE A 187 6.77 -9.98 4.43
CA ILE A 187 7.06 -11.28 5.04
C ILE A 187 6.86 -12.39 4.02
N ILE A 188 7.74 -13.38 4.06
CA ILE A 188 7.69 -14.57 3.20
C ILE A 188 7.46 -15.80 4.08
N ILE A 189 6.45 -16.58 3.75
CA ILE A 189 5.98 -17.72 4.54
C ILE A 189 5.91 -18.95 3.64
N ASP A 190 6.36 -20.11 4.10
CA ASP A 190 6.10 -21.39 3.45
C ASP A 190 4.60 -21.70 3.54
N ALA A 191 3.91 -21.76 2.40
CA ALA A 191 2.46 -21.90 2.33
C ALA A 191 1.96 -23.32 2.66
N ASN A 192 2.88 -24.25 2.92
CA ASN A 192 2.57 -25.58 3.43
C ASN A 192 2.71 -25.66 4.96
N THR A 193 3.85 -25.21 5.49
CA THR A 193 4.21 -25.42 6.90
C THR A 193 3.84 -24.23 7.79
N GLY A 194 3.73 -23.04 7.20
CA GLY A 194 3.57 -21.79 7.93
C GLY A 194 4.89 -21.25 8.52
N GLU A 195 6.03 -21.84 8.16
CA GLU A 195 7.34 -21.34 8.56
C GLU A 195 7.61 -19.97 7.92
N VAL A 196 8.04 -19.01 8.72
CA VAL A 196 8.47 -17.69 8.22
C VAL A 196 9.89 -17.84 7.67
N LEU A 197 10.02 -17.68 6.37
CA LEU A 197 11.28 -17.85 5.63
C LEU A 197 12.10 -16.57 5.59
N ASP A 198 11.43 -15.42 5.52
CA ASP A 198 12.08 -14.12 5.44
C ASP A 198 11.17 -12.99 5.97
N PHE A 199 11.80 -11.91 6.41
CA PHE A 199 11.13 -10.68 6.80
C PHE A 199 12.03 -9.48 6.50
N GLU A 200 11.49 -8.55 5.74
CA GLU A 200 12.10 -7.29 5.35
C GLU A 200 11.18 -6.15 5.78
N ALA A 201 11.71 -5.12 6.40
CA ALA A 201 10.96 -3.92 6.71
C ALA A 201 11.85 -2.71 6.49
N ASP A 202 11.31 -1.68 5.86
CA ASP A 202 11.97 -0.39 5.87
C ASP A 202 11.83 0.22 7.26
N LEU A 203 12.96 0.37 7.93
CA LEU A 203 13.07 1.04 9.22
C LEU A 203 13.60 2.47 9.04
N SER A 204 13.62 2.99 7.81
CA SER A 204 14.03 4.37 7.57
C SER A 204 13.13 5.31 8.36
N ASP A 205 13.72 5.97 9.37
CA ASP A 205 13.12 7.13 10.02
C ASP A 205 13.17 8.26 8.98
N GLY A 206 12.14 8.33 8.13
CA GLY A 206 12.08 9.20 6.95
C GLY A 206 12.59 10.61 7.24
N SER A 207 13.69 11.00 6.59
CA SER A 207 14.27 12.34 6.69
C SER A 207 13.68 13.33 5.67
N SER A 208 12.43 13.09 5.28
CA SER A 208 11.69 13.80 4.22
C SER A 208 11.10 15.14 4.69
N TYR A 209 10.96 15.33 6.01
CA TYR A 209 10.28 16.47 6.64
C TYR A 209 10.82 17.85 6.24
N LEU A 210 12.09 17.94 5.83
CA LEU A 210 12.73 19.19 5.45
C LEU A 210 12.24 19.74 4.11
N ILE A 211 11.74 18.90 3.18
CA ILE A 211 11.41 19.37 1.81
C ILE A 211 10.00 19.99 1.74
N CYS A 212 9.01 19.46 2.48
CA CYS A 212 7.64 19.98 2.45
C CYS A 212 7.40 21.15 3.42
N LEU A 213 8.15 21.22 4.52
CA LEU A 213 8.06 22.36 5.46
C LEU A 213 8.73 23.62 4.91
N VAL A 214 9.75 23.50 4.05
CA VAL A 214 10.48 24.65 3.50
C VAL A 214 9.57 25.57 2.68
N PRO A 215 8.77 25.10 1.71
CA PRO A 215 7.82 25.95 0.99
C PRO A 215 6.76 26.58 1.91
N LEU A 216 6.23 25.83 2.88
CA LEU A 216 5.23 26.32 3.82
C LEU A 216 5.80 27.43 4.72
N VAL A 217 7.00 27.25 5.25
CA VAL A 217 7.73 28.24 6.05
C VAL A 217 8.08 29.47 5.21
N ILE A 218 8.46 29.30 3.94
CA ILE A 218 8.68 30.40 3.00
C ILE A 218 7.39 31.18 2.77
N ILE A 219 6.26 30.51 2.52
CA ILE A 219 4.96 31.16 2.32
C ILE A 219 4.52 31.92 3.57
N ILE A 220 4.62 31.30 4.76
CA ILE A 220 4.32 31.95 6.03
C ILE A 220 5.23 33.16 6.26
N SER A 221 6.53 33.03 5.96
CA SER A 221 7.50 34.14 6.07
C SER A 221 7.17 35.29 5.13
N ILE A 222 6.82 35.01 3.87
CA ILE A 222 6.41 36.03 2.89
C ILE A 222 5.11 36.72 3.36
N LEU A 223 4.13 35.95 3.84
CA LEU A 223 2.87 36.50 4.36
C LEU A 223 3.12 37.39 5.59
N LEU A 224 3.98 36.96 6.51
CA LEU A 224 4.37 37.73 7.70
C LEU A 224 5.18 39.00 7.36
N VAL A 225 5.84 39.07 6.20
CA VAL A 225 6.54 40.27 5.72
C VAL A 225 5.59 41.22 4.97
N ILE A 226 4.66 40.70 4.17
CA ILE A 226 3.74 41.50 3.35
C ILE A 226 2.60 42.10 4.19
N LEU A 227 2.08 41.37 5.18
CA LEU A 227 1.00 41.84 6.06
C LEU A 227 1.35 43.14 6.84
N PRO A 228 2.56 43.30 7.42
CA PRO A 228 2.94 44.54 8.10
C PRO A 228 3.47 45.63 7.16
N TYR A 229 3.85 45.34 5.90
CA TYR A 229 4.36 46.34 4.95
C TYR A 229 3.32 47.44 4.62
N LYS A 230 2.02 47.14 4.74
CA LYS A 230 0.95 48.16 4.64
C LYS A 230 0.89 49.10 5.85
N SER A 231 1.59 48.80 6.94
CA SER A 231 1.81 49.71 8.05
C SER A 231 3.23 50.27 7.95
N LYS A 232 3.37 51.59 7.76
CA LYS A 232 4.67 52.28 7.60
C LYS A 232 5.62 52.20 8.84
N ARG A 233 5.40 51.29 9.79
CA ARG A 233 6.10 51.21 11.08
C ARG A 233 7.01 49.98 11.26
N PHE A 234 7.08 49.05 10.31
CA PHE A 234 7.71 47.74 10.55
C PHE A 234 8.73 47.27 9.51
N THR A 235 9.37 48.19 8.77
CA THR A 235 10.40 47.83 7.77
C THR A 235 11.65 47.18 8.41
N THR A 236 12.01 47.55 9.63
CA THR A 236 13.22 47.02 10.30
C THR A 236 13.02 45.60 10.85
N PHE A 237 11.84 45.28 11.39
CA PHE A 237 11.57 43.96 11.99
C PHE A 237 11.49 42.84 10.95
N ALA A 238 10.94 43.12 9.77
CA ALA A 238 10.85 42.18 8.66
C ALA A 238 12.23 41.80 8.09
N ALA A 239 13.14 42.77 7.94
CA ALA A 239 14.49 42.53 7.45
C ALA A 239 15.35 41.73 8.45
N THR A 240 15.21 42.01 9.75
CA THR A 240 15.93 41.30 10.81
C THR A 240 15.40 39.88 11.02
N GLY A 241 14.09 39.66 10.93
CA GLY A 241 13.48 38.33 11.01
C GLY A 241 13.86 37.41 9.84
N PHE A 242 13.92 37.96 8.62
CA PHE A 242 14.38 37.22 7.43
C PHE A 242 15.85 36.79 7.58
N ALA A 243 16.72 37.67 8.09
CA ALA A 243 18.13 37.37 8.31
C ALA A 243 18.36 36.38 9.47
N LEU A 244 17.52 36.39 10.52
CA LEU A 244 17.70 35.51 11.69
C LEU A 244 17.12 34.10 11.51
N PHE A 245 16.14 33.91 10.63
CA PHE A 245 15.54 32.58 10.42
C PHE A 245 15.98 31.91 9.11
N LEU A 246 16.08 32.65 8.00
CA LEU A 246 16.45 32.02 6.72
C LEU A 246 17.94 31.77 6.59
N LEU A 247 18.82 32.64 7.08
CA LEU A 247 20.27 32.39 6.95
C LEU A 247 20.74 31.18 7.75
N PRO A 248 20.34 30.97 9.03
CA PRO A 248 20.72 29.76 9.76
C PRO A 248 20.09 28.51 9.17
N ALA A 249 18.84 28.57 8.71
CA ALA A 249 18.18 27.44 8.04
C ALA A 249 18.88 27.08 6.72
N LEU A 250 19.28 28.08 5.91
CA LEU A 250 20.02 27.88 4.66
C LEU A 250 21.45 27.36 4.92
N PHE A 251 22.11 27.84 5.98
CA PHE A 251 23.43 27.34 6.38
C PHE A 251 23.36 25.89 6.88
N LEU A 252 22.33 25.55 7.67
CA LEU A 252 22.09 24.18 8.12
C LEU A 252 21.77 23.25 6.93
N HIS A 253 21.00 23.74 5.96
CA HIS A 253 20.66 23.02 4.73
C HIS A 253 21.89 22.75 3.85
N ILE A 254 22.77 23.74 3.67
CA ILE A 254 24.03 23.59 2.93
C ILE A 254 25.01 22.68 3.68
N TYR A 255 25.07 22.76 5.01
CA TYR A 255 25.94 21.91 5.84
C TYR A 255 25.51 20.43 5.81
N TYR A 256 24.21 20.15 5.87
CA TYR A 256 23.69 18.78 5.72
C TYR A 256 23.92 18.21 4.32
N TYR A 257 23.72 19.01 3.25
CA TYR A 257 23.96 18.54 1.88
C TYR A 257 25.44 18.33 1.54
N SER A 258 26.35 19.11 2.14
CA SER A 258 27.80 18.93 1.94
C SER A 258 28.37 17.78 2.76
N ALA A 259 27.75 17.41 3.89
CA ALA A 259 28.12 16.21 4.65
C ALA A 259 27.68 14.90 3.97
N ILE A 260 26.62 14.92 3.15
CA ILE A 260 26.12 13.77 2.38
C ILE A 260 27.07 13.37 1.22
N PHE A 261 28.00 14.24 0.81
CA PHE A 261 29.01 13.95 -0.23
C PHE A 261 30.39 13.52 0.30
N THR A 262 30.51 13.27 1.60
CA THR A 262 31.67 12.61 2.18
C THR A 262 31.18 11.47 3.06
N PHE A 263 30.91 10.32 2.46
CA PHE A 263 31.36 8.98 2.86
C PHE A 263 30.88 7.96 1.82
#